data_AF-A0A6C0K7M7-F1
#
_entry.id   AF-A0A6C0K7M7-F1
#
_cell.length_a   1.000
_cell.length_b   1.000
_cell.length_c   1.000
_cell.angle_alpha   90.00
_cell.angle_beta   90.00
_cell.angle_gamma   90.00
#
_symmetry.space_group_name_H-M   'P 1'
#
loop_
_entity.id
_entity.type
_entity.pdbx_description
1 polymer ?
#
loop_
_entity_poly.entity_id
_entity_poly.type
_entity_poly.pdbx_seq_one_letter_code
_entity_poly.pdbx_strand_id
1 'polypeptide(L)'
;MSTDDIRLEGFAEHIKGKKIYCIGSSDTALSLMVRSYMASLDNEVAHRGRKVLFIQDGCTATSWLFRMKWDAIFHLRESQDLRLALTYALNAIKPVRIVWAGGEPSVAIFQQLSKVDGLSLFGFGGTPQSTEWDAIFWKGVEAEQIEPALHKRLGIQNTDRYHLKTVLKELKSSDLALVWSSIGESDKRGSLYWFDPAESNQGPVYSREEAAEILKMIADSLQF
;
A
#
# COMPACT_ATOMS: atom_id res chain seq x y z
N MET A 1 -17.87 12.71 33.39
CA MET A 1 -18.24 13.02 31.99
C MET A 1 -17.15 12.41 31.11
N SER A 2 -17.34 11.17 30.67
CA SER A 2 -16.40 10.44 29.81
C SER A 2 -16.87 10.57 28.37
N THR A 3 -16.31 11.53 27.65
CA THR A 3 -16.39 11.58 26.19
C THR A 3 -15.46 10.50 25.63
N ASP A 4 -16.01 9.31 25.35
CA ASP A 4 -15.37 8.28 24.52
C ASP A 4 -15.35 8.74 23.05
N ASP A 5 -14.77 9.91 22.80
CA ASP A 5 -14.54 10.41 21.45
C ASP A 5 -13.28 9.74 20.92
N ILE A 6 -13.47 8.80 20.01
CA ILE A 6 -12.36 8.07 19.40
C ILE A 6 -11.75 8.97 18.35
N ARG A 7 -10.62 9.57 18.71
CA ARG A 7 -9.82 10.38 17.80
C ARG A 7 -8.79 9.48 17.15
N LEU A 8 -8.93 9.27 15.85
CA LEU A 8 -7.86 8.70 15.05
C LEU A 8 -6.85 9.80 14.73
N GLU A 9 -5.57 9.52 14.96
CA GLU A 9 -4.48 10.39 14.53
C GLU A 9 -4.13 10.14 13.06
N GLY A 10 -3.52 11.13 12.42
CA GLY A 10 -3.05 10.99 11.04
C GLY A 10 -1.80 10.12 10.97
N PHE A 11 -1.76 9.19 10.04
CA PHE A 11 -0.60 8.32 9.84
C PHE A 11 0.56 9.09 9.17
N ALA A 12 1.62 9.35 9.93
CA ALA A 12 2.78 10.15 9.50
C ALA A 12 4.14 9.41 9.64
N GLU A 13 4.11 8.08 9.82
CA GLU A 13 5.31 7.28 10.06
C GLU A 13 6.14 7.02 8.79
N HIS A 14 7.44 6.81 8.98
CA HIS A 14 8.36 6.45 7.89
C HIS A 14 8.13 5.03 7.38
N ILE A 15 7.91 4.90 6.07
CA ILE A 15 7.58 3.62 5.43
C ILE A 15 8.78 2.91 4.78
N LYS A 16 9.94 3.57 4.71
CA LYS A 16 11.18 2.95 4.24
C LYS A 16 11.57 1.73 5.06
N GLY A 17 11.79 0.63 4.36
CA GLY A 17 12.17 -0.65 4.96
C GLY A 17 11.00 -1.38 5.64
N LYS A 18 9.77 -0.91 5.44
CA LYS A 18 8.56 -1.49 6.05
C LYS A 18 7.83 -2.39 5.07
N LYS A 19 6.96 -3.22 5.65
CA LYS A 19 6.08 -4.16 4.97
C LYS A 19 4.66 -3.65 5.09
N ILE A 20 4.11 -3.26 3.96
CA ILE A 20 2.82 -2.59 3.88
C ILE A 20 1.85 -3.44 3.06
N TYR A 21 0.62 -3.58 3.54
CA TYR A 21 -0.45 -4.24 2.78
C TYR A 21 -1.61 -3.29 2.50
N CYS A 22 -2.16 -3.32 1.29
CA CYS A 22 -3.31 -2.49 0.91
C CYS A 22 -4.52 -3.34 0.49
N ILE A 23 -5.68 -2.93 0.98
CA ILE A 23 -6.99 -3.53 0.68
C ILE A 23 -7.94 -2.42 0.24
N GLY A 24 -8.50 -2.54 -0.94
CA GLY A 24 -9.45 -1.57 -1.48
C GLY A 24 -10.70 -2.25 -1.99
N SER A 25 -11.83 -1.56 -1.94
CA SER A 25 -13.09 -2.06 -2.50
C SER A 25 -13.18 -2.01 -4.02
N SER A 26 -12.24 -1.33 -4.67
CA SER A 26 -12.13 -1.24 -6.12
C SER A 26 -10.67 -1.13 -6.57
N ASP A 27 -10.43 -1.47 -7.83
CA ASP A 27 -9.11 -1.29 -8.47
C ASP A 27 -8.64 0.17 -8.44
N THR A 28 -9.56 1.13 -8.53
CA THR A 28 -9.25 2.55 -8.43
C THR A 28 -8.74 2.91 -7.02
N ALA A 29 -9.41 2.41 -5.97
CA ALA A 29 -8.99 2.64 -4.59
C ALA A 29 -7.62 2.01 -4.31
N LEU A 30 -7.40 0.79 -4.79
CA LEU A 30 -6.10 0.11 -4.71
C LEU A 30 -5.02 0.89 -5.45
N SER A 31 -5.25 1.23 -6.72
CA SER A 31 -4.30 2.01 -7.54
C SER A 31 -3.92 3.32 -6.87
N LEU A 32 -4.90 4.04 -6.31
CA LEU A 32 -4.65 5.30 -5.63
C LEU A 32 -3.71 5.10 -4.44
N MET A 33 -4.01 4.13 -3.55
CA MET A 33 -3.16 3.81 -2.40
C MET A 33 -1.77 3.38 -2.82
N VAL A 34 -1.64 2.39 -3.73
CA VAL A 34 -0.31 1.89 -4.16
C VAL A 34 0.55 3.01 -4.73
N ARG A 35 -0.04 3.88 -5.58
CA ARG A 35 0.68 5.02 -6.18
C ARG A 35 1.11 6.02 -5.13
N SER A 36 0.20 6.38 -4.23
CA SER A 36 0.44 7.25 -3.08
C SER A 36 1.60 6.76 -2.22
N TYR A 37 1.61 5.48 -1.82
CA TYR A 37 2.72 4.91 -1.05
C TYR A 37 4.03 4.89 -1.82
N MET A 38 3.99 4.48 -3.08
CA MET A 38 5.19 4.43 -3.90
C MET A 38 5.79 5.83 -4.09
N ALA A 39 4.96 6.87 -4.21
CA ALA A 39 5.39 8.26 -4.26
C ALA A 39 6.00 8.74 -2.93
N SER A 40 5.36 8.45 -1.78
CA SER A 40 5.93 8.75 -0.47
C SER A 40 7.28 8.07 -0.26
N LEU A 41 7.37 6.79 -0.63
CA LEU A 41 8.60 6.00 -0.50
C LEU A 41 9.69 6.47 -1.47
N ASP A 42 9.33 6.90 -2.67
CA ASP A 42 10.23 7.57 -3.61
C ASP A 42 10.87 8.81 -2.99
N ASN A 43 10.07 9.63 -2.32
CA ASN A 43 10.55 10.84 -1.66
C ASN A 43 11.48 10.51 -0.48
N GLU A 44 11.12 9.55 0.38
CA GLU A 44 11.94 9.12 1.52
C GLU A 44 13.32 8.58 1.10
N VAL A 45 13.42 7.97 -0.07
CA VAL A 45 14.70 7.46 -0.60
C VAL A 45 15.37 8.38 -1.62
N ALA A 46 14.88 9.61 -1.78
CA ALA A 46 15.37 10.59 -2.75
C ALA A 46 15.48 10.02 -4.17
N HIS A 47 14.47 9.25 -4.59
CA HIS A 47 14.38 8.54 -5.86
C HIS A 47 15.51 7.53 -6.14
N ARG A 48 16.31 7.15 -5.14
CA ARG A 48 17.38 6.14 -5.27
C ARG A 48 16.85 4.72 -5.15
N GLY A 49 17.67 3.76 -5.57
CA GLY A 49 17.39 2.33 -5.43
C GLY A 49 16.54 1.76 -6.57
N ARG A 50 16.03 0.54 -6.37
CA ARG A 50 15.28 -0.20 -7.41
C ARG A 50 13.80 -0.37 -7.05
N LYS A 51 12.94 -0.28 -8.07
CA LYS A 51 11.51 -0.63 -8.01
C LYS A 51 11.28 -1.91 -8.77
N VAL A 52 10.72 -2.90 -8.08
CA VAL A 52 10.55 -4.24 -8.62
C VAL A 52 9.08 -4.63 -8.48
N LEU A 53 8.51 -5.14 -9.56
CA LEU A 53 7.15 -5.66 -9.57
C LEU A 53 7.18 -7.19 -9.66
N PHE A 54 6.57 -7.85 -8.69
CA PHE A 54 6.32 -9.28 -8.70
C PHE A 54 4.84 -9.51 -8.96
N ILE A 55 4.53 -10.29 -10.01
CA ILE A 55 3.15 -10.59 -10.42
C ILE A 55 2.95 -12.08 -10.25
N GLN A 56 2.21 -12.47 -9.22
CA GLN A 56 1.83 -13.85 -8.97
C GLN A 56 0.89 -14.35 -10.06
N ASP A 57 1.01 -15.63 -10.42
CA ASP A 57 0.11 -16.24 -11.39
C ASP A 57 -1.36 -16.15 -10.94
N GLY A 58 -2.26 -15.95 -11.91
CA GLY A 58 -3.68 -15.71 -11.63
C GLY A 58 -4.00 -14.32 -11.08
N CYS A 59 -3.01 -13.45 -10.83
CA CYS A 59 -3.26 -12.04 -10.62
C CYS A 59 -3.90 -11.47 -11.90
N THR A 60 -5.10 -10.91 -11.80
CA THR A 60 -5.63 -10.00 -12.82
C THR A 60 -4.80 -8.74 -12.76
N ALA A 61 -3.59 -8.79 -13.33
CA ALA A 61 -2.63 -7.71 -13.30
C ALA A 61 -3.30 -6.46 -13.86
N THR A 62 -3.63 -5.55 -12.96
CA THR A 62 -4.39 -4.37 -13.28
C THR A 62 -3.55 -3.46 -14.15
N SER A 63 -4.10 -2.98 -15.26
CA SER A 63 -3.39 -2.20 -16.28
C SER A 63 -2.64 -0.99 -15.72
N TRP A 64 -3.09 -0.44 -14.58
CA TRP A 64 -2.43 0.67 -13.89
C TRP A 64 -1.05 0.33 -13.32
N LEU A 65 -0.75 -0.94 -13.01
CA LEU A 65 0.57 -1.37 -12.52
C LEU A 65 1.63 -1.21 -13.62
N PHE A 66 1.31 -1.62 -14.84
CA PHE A 66 2.21 -1.51 -15.98
C PHE A 66 2.45 -0.07 -16.44
N ARG A 67 1.59 0.87 -16.03
CA ARG A 67 1.80 2.32 -16.25
C ARG A 67 2.83 2.93 -15.31
N MET A 68 3.23 2.22 -14.25
CA MET A 68 4.29 2.67 -13.35
C MET A 68 5.67 2.32 -13.92
N LYS A 69 6.69 3.13 -13.57
CA LYS A 69 8.08 2.87 -13.97
C LYS A 69 8.70 1.83 -13.03
N TRP A 70 9.08 0.69 -13.61
CA TRP A 70 9.74 -0.42 -12.91
C TRP A 70 11.16 -0.62 -13.44
N ASP A 71 12.09 -0.94 -12.54
CA ASP A 71 13.44 -1.37 -12.92
C ASP A 71 13.46 -2.85 -13.35
N ALA A 72 12.57 -3.66 -12.78
CA ALA A 72 12.41 -5.06 -13.11
C ALA A 72 10.97 -5.54 -12.84
N ILE A 73 10.47 -6.43 -13.70
CA ILE A 73 9.15 -7.04 -13.60
C ILE A 73 9.33 -8.55 -13.69
N PHE A 74 8.77 -9.29 -12.73
CA PHE A 74 8.81 -10.75 -12.67
C PHE A 74 7.40 -11.32 -12.64
N HIS A 75 7.09 -12.17 -13.61
CA HIS A 75 5.87 -12.97 -13.61
C HIS A 75 6.17 -14.31 -12.94
N LEU A 76 5.55 -14.56 -11.79
CA LEU A 76 5.83 -15.71 -10.93
C LEU A 76 4.86 -16.84 -11.28
N ARG A 77 5.16 -17.57 -12.37
CA ARG A 77 4.38 -18.73 -12.82
C ARG A 77 4.88 -20.01 -12.17
N GLU A 78 6.20 -20.13 -12.09
CA GLU A 78 6.86 -21.32 -11.58
C GLU A 78 7.84 -21.01 -10.44
N SER A 79 8.25 -22.05 -9.73
CA SER A 79 9.24 -21.94 -8.64
C SER A 79 10.61 -21.40 -9.11
N GLN A 80 10.92 -21.52 -10.41
CA GLN A 80 12.15 -20.99 -10.98
C GLN A 80 12.07 -19.47 -11.13
N ASP A 81 10.94 -18.94 -11.61
CA ASP A 81 10.70 -17.50 -11.71
C ASP A 81 10.79 -16.82 -10.35
N LEU A 82 10.19 -17.45 -9.33
CA LEU A 82 10.28 -16.98 -7.95
C LEU A 82 11.73 -16.96 -7.46
N ARG A 83 12.50 -18.01 -7.71
CA ARG A 83 13.93 -18.06 -7.32
C ARG A 83 14.73 -16.96 -8.01
N LEU A 84 14.49 -16.71 -9.30
CA LEU A 84 15.12 -15.63 -10.06
C LEU A 84 14.75 -14.26 -9.46
N ALA A 85 13.47 -14.01 -9.22
CA ALA A 85 12.94 -12.78 -8.66
C ALA A 85 13.52 -12.48 -7.27
N LEU A 86 13.56 -13.49 -6.39
CA LEU A 86 14.18 -13.38 -5.07
C LEU A 86 15.68 -13.14 -5.18
N THR A 87 16.38 -13.85 -6.06
CA THR A 87 17.83 -13.66 -6.26
C THR A 87 18.13 -12.22 -6.69
N TYR A 88 17.34 -11.66 -7.61
CA TYR A 88 17.45 -10.25 -7.99
C TYR A 88 17.21 -9.33 -6.79
N ALA A 89 16.10 -9.50 -6.07
CA ALA A 89 15.75 -8.65 -4.93
C ALA A 89 16.80 -8.68 -3.82
N LEU A 90 17.40 -9.84 -3.55
CA LEU A 90 18.43 -10.01 -2.53
C LEU A 90 19.73 -9.31 -2.91
N ASN A 91 20.16 -9.44 -4.17
CA ASN A 91 21.46 -8.92 -4.65
C ASN A 91 21.41 -7.49 -5.21
N ALA A 92 20.21 -6.94 -5.48
CA ALA A 92 20.07 -5.57 -5.97
C ALA A 92 20.55 -4.55 -4.92
N ILE A 93 21.19 -3.48 -5.41
CA ILE A 93 21.65 -2.33 -4.60
C ILE A 93 20.46 -1.72 -3.86
N LYS A 94 20.61 -1.58 -2.54
CA LYS A 94 19.57 -1.02 -1.67
C LYS A 94 19.48 0.51 -1.81
N PRO A 95 18.28 1.11 -1.62
CA PRO A 95 17.03 0.48 -1.23
C PRO A 95 16.34 -0.28 -2.36
N VAL A 96 15.59 -1.34 -2.03
CA VAL A 96 14.79 -2.12 -2.99
C VAL A 96 13.33 -2.06 -2.56
N ARG A 97 12.43 -1.77 -3.51
CA ARG A 97 11.00 -1.57 -3.26
C ARG A 97 10.25 -2.56 -4.11
N ILE A 98 9.62 -3.53 -3.45
CA ILE A 98 8.94 -4.63 -4.12
C ILE A 98 7.45 -4.40 -4.01
N VAL A 99 6.76 -4.36 -5.14
CA VAL A 99 5.31 -4.49 -5.18
C VAL A 99 4.96 -5.93 -5.55
N TRP A 100 4.23 -6.60 -4.66
CA TRP A 100 3.75 -7.98 -4.80
C TRP A 100 2.26 -7.96 -5.18
N ALA A 101 1.97 -8.30 -6.43
CA ALA A 101 0.64 -8.35 -6.99
C ALA A 101 0.12 -9.80 -7.05
N GLY A 102 -1.12 -10.03 -6.63
CA GLY A 102 -1.80 -11.32 -6.83
C GLY A 102 -1.99 -12.20 -5.58
N GLY A 103 -1.91 -11.61 -4.40
CA GLY A 103 -2.10 -12.31 -3.13
C GLY A 103 -0.96 -12.05 -2.16
N GLU A 104 -1.04 -12.66 -0.99
CA GLU A 104 0.04 -12.58 -0.01
C GLU A 104 1.16 -13.59 -0.36
N PRO A 105 2.45 -13.19 -0.31
CA PRO A 105 3.55 -14.15 -0.43
C PRO A 105 3.47 -15.21 0.67
N SER A 106 3.99 -16.41 0.39
CA SER A 106 4.08 -17.44 1.43
C SER A 106 4.92 -16.97 2.62
N VAL A 107 4.64 -17.50 3.81
CA VAL A 107 5.36 -17.13 5.04
C VAL A 107 6.88 -17.26 4.88
N ALA A 108 7.36 -18.31 4.21
CA ALA A 108 8.79 -18.51 3.97
C ALA A 108 9.40 -17.39 3.11
N ILE A 109 8.70 -16.99 2.05
CA ILE A 109 9.14 -15.89 1.16
C ILE A 109 9.11 -14.57 1.92
N PHE A 110 8.01 -14.31 2.64
CA PHE A 110 7.82 -13.10 3.42
C PHE A 110 8.94 -12.94 4.46
N GLN A 111 9.27 -13.99 5.19
CA GLN A 111 10.35 -14.00 6.18
C GLN A 111 11.73 -13.82 5.54
N GLN A 112 11.95 -14.38 4.36
CA GLN A 112 13.21 -14.19 3.63
C GLN A 112 13.40 -12.73 3.22
N LEU A 113 12.35 -12.10 2.65
CA LEU A 113 12.38 -10.69 2.27
C LEU A 113 12.48 -9.78 3.49
N SER A 114 11.85 -10.15 4.60
CA SER A 114 11.85 -9.40 5.87
C SER A 114 13.21 -9.26 6.53
N LYS A 115 14.16 -10.14 6.21
CA LYS A 115 15.52 -10.12 6.78
C LYS A 115 16.46 -9.16 6.04
N VAL A 116 16.02 -8.58 4.93
CA VAL A 116 16.85 -7.78 4.03
C VAL A 116 16.75 -6.32 4.44
N ASP A 117 17.83 -5.76 4.96
CA ASP A 117 17.88 -4.35 5.30
C ASP A 117 17.71 -3.46 4.04
N GLY A 118 16.99 -2.36 4.18
CA GLY A 118 16.65 -1.44 3.09
C GLY A 118 15.67 -1.99 2.05
N LEU A 119 15.04 -3.15 2.29
CA LEU A 119 13.96 -3.68 1.45
C LEU A 119 12.60 -3.24 2.00
N SER A 120 11.79 -2.60 1.16
CA SER A 120 10.38 -2.30 1.45
C SER A 120 9.51 -3.25 0.63
N LEU A 121 8.54 -3.89 1.28
CA LEU A 121 7.63 -4.84 0.63
C LEU A 121 6.22 -4.27 0.68
N PHE A 122 5.57 -4.24 -0.47
CA PHE A 122 4.23 -3.76 -0.62
C PHE A 122 3.36 -4.86 -1.22
N GLY A 123 2.34 -5.31 -0.50
CA GLY A 123 1.35 -6.27 -1.00
C GLY A 123 -0.01 -5.62 -1.16
N PHE A 124 -0.83 -6.17 -2.05
CA PHE A 124 -2.23 -5.79 -2.13
C PHE A 124 -3.10 -6.95 -2.61
N GLY A 125 -4.38 -6.92 -2.24
CA GLY A 125 -5.35 -7.95 -2.57
C GLY A 125 -6.42 -8.12 -1.51
N GLY A 126 -6.89 -9.36 -1.33
CA GLY A 126 -7.83 -9.72 -0.28
C GLY A 126 -7.22 -9.67 1.12
N THR A 127 -7.98 -10.06 2.15
CA THR A 127 -7.51 -10.01 3.54
C THR A 127 -6.21 -10.82 3.75
N PRO A 128 -5.11 -10.19 4.23
CA PRO A 128 -3.87 -10.89 4.46
C PRO A 128 -4.02 -11.88 5.62
N GLN A 129 -3.44 -13.06 5.45
CA GLN A 129 -3.44 -14.13 6.44
C GLN A 129 -2.28 -13.97 7.45
N SER A 130 -1.14 -13.41 7.02
CA SER A 130 0.00 -13.16 7.91
C SER A 130 -0.25 -11.97 8.85
N THR A 131 0.36 -12.06 10.03
CA THR A 131 0.42 -10.97 11.02
C THR A 131 1.72 -10.18 10.95
N GLU A 132 2.65 -10.53 10.06
CA GLU A 132 4.00 -9.93 10.03
C GLU A 132 4.10 -8.65 9.17
N TRP A 133 2.97 -8.15 8.64
CA TRP A 133 2.89 -6.83 8.01
C TRP A 133 3.05 -5.74 9.08
N ASP A 134 3.83 -4.70 8.78
CA ASP A 134 4.07 -3.61 9.71
C ASP A 134 2.89 -2.63 9.73
N ALA A 135 2.21 -2.47 8.59
CA ALA A 135 0.96 -1.73 8.48
C ALA A 135 0.01 -2.31 7.41
N ILE A 136 -1.29 -2.10 7.60
CA ILE A 136 -2.36 -2.46 6.67
C ILE A 136 -3.26 -1.26 6.45
N PHE A 137 -3.55 -0.98 5.19
CA PHE A 137 -4.39 0.13 4.75
C PHE A 137 -5.67 -0.40 4.11
N TRP A 138 -6.79 0.17 4.52
CA TRP A 138 -8.12 -0.13 4.00
C TRP A 138 -8.77 1.12 3.41
N LYS A 139 -9.17 1.07 2.14
CA LYS A 139 -9.91 2.17 1.50
C LYS A 139 -11.23 1.70 0.90
N GLY A 140 -12.32 2.30 1.38
CA GLY A 140 -13.67 2.04 0.91
C GLY A 140 -14.20 0.63 1.25
N VAL A 141 -13.58 -0.04 2.24
CA VAL A 141 -13.90 -1.39 2.70
C VAL A 141 -14.91 -1.33 3.86
N GLU A 142 -15.81 -2.30 3.95
CA GLU A 142 -16.83 -2.38 5.00
C GLU A 142 -16.28 -3.00 6.30
N ALA A 143 -16.86 -2.66 7.45
CA ALA A 143 -16.36 -3.04 8.77
C ALA A 143 -16.18 -4.57 8.93
N GLU A 144 -17.14 -5.34 8.42
CA GLU A 144 -17.16 -6.81 8.51
C GLU A 144 -15.95 -7.46 7.82
N GLN A 145 -15.33 -6.78 6.85
CA GLN A 145 -14.14 -7.26 6.14
C GLN A 145 -12.84 -6.90 6.87
N ILE A 146 -12.87 -5.87 7.73
CA ILE A 146 -11.71 -5.33 8.46
C ILE A 146 -11.60 -5.96 9.85
N GLU A 147 -12.74 -6.12 10.54
CA GLU A 147 -12.86 -6.61 11.91
C GLU A 147 -12.05 -7.91 12.16
N PRO A 148 -12.12 -8.96 11.33
CA PRO A 148 -11.34 -10.18 11.58
C PRO A 148 -9.83 -9.94 11.64
N ALA A 149 -9.32 -9.03 10.79
CA ALA A 149 -7.91 -8.69 10.74
C ALA A 149 -7.48 -7.87 11.96
N LEU A 150 -8.35 -6.97 12.44
CA LEU A 150 -8.12 -6.16 13.64
C LEU A 150 -8.28 -6.96 14.94
N HIS A 151 -9.26 -7.86 15.02
CA HIS A 151 -9.44 -8.77 16.15
C HIS A 151 -8.18 -9.59 16.42
N LYS A 152 -7.50 -10.05 15.37
CA LYS A 152 -6.24 -10.79 15.47
C LYS A 152 -5.09 -9.94 16.01
N ARG A 153 -5.13 -8.62 15.84
CA ARG A 153 -4.02 -7.69 16.14
C ARG A 153 -4.22 -6.90 17.44
N LEU A 154 -5.38 -6.27 17.56
CA LEU A 154 -5.75 -5.41 18.69
C LEU A 154 -6.52 -6.19 19.77
N GLY A 155 -7.15 -7.30 19.40
CA GLY A 155 -8.11 -8.02 20.23
C GLY A 155 -9.54 -7.48 20.06
N ILE A 156 -10.54 -8.33 20.32
CA ILE A 156 -11.96 -8.02 20.14
C ILE A 156 -12.36 -6.77 20.95
N GLN A 157 -12.06 -6.76 22.26
CA GLN A 157 -12.42 -5.64 23.14
C GLN A 157 -11.87 -4.29 22.69
N ASN A 158 -10.64 -4.25 22.17
CA ASN A 158 -10.05 -3.00 21.70
C ASN A 158 -10.61 -2.60 20.35
N THR A 159 -10.94 -3.56 19.48
CA THR A 159 -11.52 -3.29 18.17
C THR A 159 -12.95 -2.75 18.29
N ASP A 160 -13.76 -3.37 19.16
CA ASP A 160 -15.15 -2.96 19.41
C ASP A 160 -15.25 -1.53 19.95
N ARG A 161 -14.24 -1.09 20.73
CA ARG A 161 -14.16 0.28 21.20
C ARG A 161 -14.22 1.26 20.04
N TYR A 162 -13.49 1.02 18.94
CA TYR A 162 -13.39 1.96 17.81
C TYR A 162 -14.71 2.29 17.09
N HIS A 163 -15.81 1.58 17.35
CA HIS A 163 -17.09 1.80 16.66
C HIS A 163 -16.91 1.90 15.13
N LEU A 164 -16.18 0.93 14.55
CA LEU A 164 -15.63 0.99 13.19
C LEU A 164 -16.63 1.41 12.11
N LYS A 165 -17.90 1.02 12.22
CA LYS A 165 -18.94 1.43 11.26
C LYS A 165 -19.11 2.95 11.16
N THR A 166 -19.06 3.64 12.30
CA THR A 166 -19.15 5.10 12.35
C THR A 166 -17.90 5.74 11.78
N VAL A 167 -16.73 5.28 12.23
CA VAL A 167 -15.41 5.75 11.76
C VAL A 167 -15.27 5.59 10.25
N LEU A 168 -15.57 4.41 9.72
CA LEU A 168 -15.47 4.13 8.28
C LEU A 168 -16.42 4.98 7.45
N LYS A 169 -17.61 5.32 7.98
CA LYS A 169 -18.55 6.22 7.31
C LYS A 169 -17.97 7.63 7.20
N GLU A 170 -17.34 8.13 8.26
CA GLU A 170 -16.67 9.44 8.28
C GLU A 170 -15.46 9.46 7.35
N LEU A 171 -14.59 8.46 7.41
CA LEU A 171 -13.43 8.32 6.53
C LEU A 171 -13.86 8.26 5.06
N LYS A 172 -14.91 7.49 4.73
CA LYS A 172 -15.47 7.39 3.37
C LYS A 172 -16.02 8.73 2.88
N SER A 173 -16.66 9.52 3.75
CA SER A 173 -17.14 10.86 3.39
C SER A 173 -16.03 11.87 3.11
N SER A 174 -14.84 11.63 3.67
CA SER A 174 -13.65 12.48 3.52
C SER A 174 -12.62 11.90 2.54
N ASP A 175 -12.96 10.82 1.83
CA ASP A 175 -12.06 10.04 0.96
C ASP A 175 -10.76 9.54 1.62
N LEU A 176 -10.76 9.37 2.95
CA LEU A 176 -9.63 8.87 3.72
C LEU A 176 -9.59 7.34 3.78
N ALA A 177 -8.40 6.79 4.03
CA ALA A 177 -8.17 5.38 4.31
C ALA A 177 -8.03 5.15 5.82
N LEU A 178 -8.47 3.98 6.29
CA LEU A 178 -8.17 3.48 7.62
C LEU A 178 -6.82 2.77 7.58
N VAL A 179 -6.02 2.94 8.63
CA VAL A 179 -4.71 2.31 8.77
C VAL A 179 -4.66 1.58 10.09
N TRP A 180 -4.12 0.37 10.08
CA TRP A 180 -3.52 -0.23 11.26
C TRP A 180 -2.01 -0.22 11.06
N SER A 181 -1.26 0.20 12.08
CA SER A 181 0.19 0.21 12.03
C SER A 181 0.80 -0.17 13.38
N SER A 182 1.89 -0.94 13.31
CA SER A 182 2.80 -1.20 14.44
C SER A 182 4.14 -0.44 14.30
N ILE A 183 4.27 0.40 13.26
CA ILE A 183 5.44 1.23 13.02
C ILE A 183 5.51 2.33 14.07
N GLY A 184 6.67 2.53 14.69
CA GLY A 184 6.86 3.55 15.73
C GLY A 184 6.27 3.18 17.08
N GLU A 185 5.53 2.06 17.16
CA GLU A 185 4.81 1.65 18.35
C GLU A 185 5.67 0.81 19.31
N SER A 186 5.48 1.05 20.60
CA SER A 186 6.14 0.28 21.66
C SER A 186 5.51 -1.09 21.87
N ASP A 187 4.20 -1.22 21.59
CA ASP A 187 3.48 -2.48 21.59
C ASP A 187 3.37 -3.03 20.16
N LYS A 188 3.66 -4.32 20.00
CA LYS A 188 3.53 -5.04 18.72
C LYS A 188 2.07 -5.13 18.24
N ARG A 189 1.11 -4.82 19.10
CA ARG A 189 -0.32 -4.78 18.73
C ARG A 189 -0.64 -3.64 17.76
N GLY A 190 0.13 -2.55 17.79
CA GLY A 190 -0.11 -1.37 16.96
C GLY A 190 -1.36 -0.58 17.31
N SER A 191 -1.64 0.43 16.50
CA SER A 191 -2.74 1.40 16.68
C SER A 191 -3.48 1.65 15.37
N LEU A 192 -4.65 2.29 15.45
CA LEU A 192 -5.41 2.73 14.28
C LEU A 192 -5.18 4.22 13.98
N TYR A 193 -5.11 4.54 12.70
CA TYR A 193 -4.89 5.89 12.18
C TYR A 193 -5.78 6.13 10.96
N TRP A 194 -5.94 7.39 10.57
CA TRP A 194 -6.41 7.73 9.23
C TRP A 194 -5.24 8.09 8.32
N PHE A 195 -5.42 7.93 7.02
CA PHE A 195 -4.43 8.31 6.02
C PHE A 195 -5.12 8.94 4.82
N ASP A 196 -4.54 10.00 4.28
CA ASP A 196 -4.98 10.63 3.04
C ASP A 196 -4.10 10.20 1.84
N PRO A 197 -4.61 9.34 0.94
CA PRO A 197 -3.87 8.97 -0.26
C PRO A 197 -3.72 10.10 -1.29
N ALA A 198 -4.49 11.18 -1.17
CA ALA A 198 -4.38 12.34 -2.06
C ALA A 198 -3.23 13.26 -1.64
N GLU A 199 -2.96 13.45 -0.35
CA GLU A 199 -1.86 14.30 0.14
C GLU A 199 -0.48 13.82 -0.33
N SER A 200 -0.31 12.52 -0.45
CA SER A 200 0.93 11.88 -0.92
C SER A 200 1.06 11.85 -2.45
N ASN A 201 -0.03 12.10 -3.18
CA ASN A 201 -0.07 12.19 -4.64
C ASN A 201 0.25 13.60 -5.18
N GLN A 202 1.02 14.43 -4.45
CA GLN A 202 1.53 15.71 -4.99
C GLN A 202 2.60 15.54 -6.10
N GLY A 203 2.76 14.33 -6.66
CA GLY A 203 3.40 14.13 -7.95
C GLY A 203 2.43 14.49 -9.08
N PRO A 204 2.90 14.98 -10.24
CA PRO A 204 1.99 15.38 -11.30
C PRO A 204 1.17 14.17 -11.78
N VAL A 205 -0.16 14.31 -11.71
CA VAL A 205 -1.17 13.31 -12.13
C VAL A 205 -1.01 12.91 -13.59
N TYR A 206 -0.32 13.76 -14.36
CA TYR A 206 0.03 13.57 -15.76
C TYR A 206 1.55 13.60 -15.92
N SER A 207 2.08 12.70 -16.75
CA SER A 207 3.42 12.89 -17.30
C SER A 207 3.51 14.23 -18.07
N ARG A 208 4.72 14.78 -18.26
CA ARG A 208 4.86 16.02 -19.03
C ARG A 208 4.30 15.86 -20.45
N GLU A 209 4.43 14.67 -21.00
CA GLU A 209 3.89 14.30 -22.31
C GLU A 209 2.36 14.32 -22.32
N GLU A 210 1.71 13.73 -21.32
CA GLU A 210 0.24 13.73 -21.19
C GLU A 210 -0.31 15.13 -20.89
N ALA A 211 0.38 15.93 -20.06
CA ALA A 211 0.00 17.31 -19.80
C ALA A 211 0.12 18.19 -21.07
N ALA A 212 1.15 17.94 -21.88
CA ALA A 212 1.33 18.63 -23.16
C ALA A 212 0.25 18.25 -24.18
N GLU A 213 -0.16 16.98 -24.25
CA GLU A 213 -1.27 16.55 -25.12
C GLU A 213 -2.61 17.15 -24.69
N ILE A 214 -2.89 17.20 -23.39
CA ILE A 214 -4.13 17.80 -22.86
C ILE A 214 -4.14 19.31 -23.14
N LEU A 215 -3.04 20.01 -22.91
CA LEU A 215 -2.92 21.44 -23.24
C LEU A 215 -3.08 21.70 -24.74
N LYS A 216 -2.58 20.79 -25.59
CA LYS A 216 -2.73 20.88 -27.04
C LYS A 216 -4.19 20.68 -27.47
N MET A 217 -4.89 19.69 -26.92
CA MET A 217 -6.33 19.51 -27.17
C MET A 217 -7.17 20.71 -26.71
N ILE A 218 -6.83 21.31 -25.56
CA ILE A 218 -7.52 22.51 -25.07
C ILE A 218 -7.25 23.71 -25.99
N ALA A 219 -5.99 23.91 -26.40
CA ALA A 219 -5.61 24.97 -27.33
C ALA A 219 -6.33 24.84 -28.68
N ASP A 220 -6.44 23.62 -29.22
CA ASP A 220 -7.16 23.36 -30.46
C ASP A 220 -8.68 23.60 -30.31
N SER A 221 -9.25 23.37 -29.13
CA SER A 221 -10.68 23.64 -28.86
C SER A 221 -11.02 25.11 -28.59
N LEU A 222 -10.01 25.93 -28.28
CA LEU A 222 -10.16 27.37 -28.05
C LEU A 222 -9.91 28.21 -29.32
N GLN A 223 -9.53 27.58 -30.44
CA GLN A 223 -9.51 28.21 -31.75
C GLN A 223 -10.92 28.19 -32.36
N PHE A 224 -11.80 29.07 -31.84
CA PHE A 224 -12.95 29.59 -32.56
C PHE A 224 -12.69 31.05 -32.94
#